data_AF-A0A8D8AVW9-F1
#
_entry.id   AF-A0A8D8AVW9-F1
#
_cell.length_a   1.000
_cell.length_b   1.000
_cell.length_c   1.000
_cell.angle_alpha   90.00
_cell.angle_beta   90.00
_cell.angle_gamma   90.00
#
_symmetry.space_group_name_H-M   'P 1'
#
loop_
_entity.id
_entity.type
_entity.pdbx_description
1 polymer ?
#
loop_
_entity_poly.entity_id
_entity_poly.type
_entity_poly.pdbx_seq_one_letter_code
_entity_poly.pdbx_strand_id
1 'polypeptide(L)'
;STSGQTNGTCVPVQQCRDVFDTLRSPLLSVDSANKIRQNVCELRGVRRSVCCAQDQVERIAIHRNAILLPLDCGVSKQWEPKSIAAKANIYEFPWIALIRSSKATEDHDLYCTGSLINNRYVLTTARCLKAKERKEL
;
A
#
# COMPACT_ATOMS: atom_id res chain seq x y z
N SER A 1 2.75 32.42 -10.82
CA SER A 1 1.43 32.96 -11.18
C SER A 1 0.90 32.20 -12.38
N THR A 2 0.00 31.24 -12.15
CA THR A 2 -0.86 30.67 -13.20
C THR A 2 -2.28 30.63 -12.65
N SER A 3 -3.17 31.18 -13.47
CA SER A 3 -4.57 31.47 -13.24
C SER A 3 -5.41 30.20 -13.27
N GLY A 4 -5.93 29.83 -12.11
CA GLY A 4 -6.73 28.62 -11.88
C GLY A 4 -6.96 28.51 -10.38
N GLN A 5 -7.83 29.38 -9.87
CA GLN A 5 -8.14 29.53 -8.45
C GLN A 5 -8.86 28.29 -7.93
N THR A 6 -8.11 27.27 -7.54
CA THR A 6 -8.57 26.22 -6.64
C THR A 6 -7.70 26.28 -5.40
N ASN A 7 -8.30 26.42 -4.23
CA ASN A 7 -7.65 26.46 -2.91
C ASN A 7 -6.82 25.18 -2.67
N GLY A 8 -5.63 25.12 -3.24
CA GLY A 8 -4.82 23.91 -3.28
C GLY A 8 -3.35 24.20 -3.05
N THR A 9 -2.66 23.21 -2.50
CA THR A 9 -1.23 23.27 -2.17
C THR A 9 -0.45 22.50 -3.24
N CYS A 10 0.70 23.05 -3.67
CA CYS A 10 1.60 22.36 -4.57
C CYS A 10 2.35 21.25 -3.82
N VAL A 11 2.08 19.99 -4.16
CA VAL A 11 2.64 18.80 -3.47
C VAL A 11 3.20 17.80 -4.48
N PRO A 12 4.08 16.86 -4.09
CA PRO A 12 4.46 15.74 -4.93
C PRO A 12 3.21 14.96 -5.40
N VAL A 13 3.24 14.43 -6.63
CA VAL A 13 2.13 13.62 -7.17
C VAL A 13 1.70 12.50 -6.22
N GLN A 14 2.66 11.87 -5.54
CA GLN A 14 2.43 10.80 -4.56
C GLN A 14 1.67 11.26 -3.32
N GLN A 15 1.62 12.56 -3.04
CA GLN A 15 0.95 13.09 -1.85
C GLN A 15 -0.48 13.56 -2.17
N CYS A 16 -0.86 13.64 -3.44
CA CYS A 16 -2.21 14.01 -3.84
C CYS A 16 -3.03 12.75 -4.17
N ARG A 17 -4.00 12.42 -3.34
CA ARG A 17 -4.78 11.16 -3.45
C ARG A 17 -5.47 11.01 -4.79
N ASP A 18 -6.29 11.98 -5.19
CA ASP A 18 -7.06 11.92 -6.44
C ASP A 18 -6.18 11.74 -7.68
N VAL A 19 -5.06 12.49 -7.74
CA VAL A 19 -4.12 12.38 -8.86
C VAL A 19 -3.41 11.04 -8.83
N PHE A 20 -3.00 10.56 -7.65
CA PHE A 20 -2.36 9.26 -7.50
C PHE A 20 -3.30 8.11 -7.91
N ASP A 21 -4.55 8.14 -7.47
CA ASP A 21 -5.56 7.13 -7.80
C ASP A 21 -5.91 7.15 -9.29
N THR A 22 -6.00 8.34 -9.89
CA THR A 22 -6.20 8.48 -11.34
C THR A 22 -5.04 7.87 -12.13
N LEU A 23 -3.80 8.13 -11.70
CA LEU A 23 -2.59 7.55 -12.31
C LEU A 23 -2.47 6.04 -12.08
N ARG A 24 -3.21 5.50 -11.10
CA ARG A 24 -3.27 4.06 -10.82
C ARG A 24 -4.24 3.29 -11.71
N SER A 25 -5.13 3.98 -12.40
CA SER A 25 -6.02 3.33 -13.37
C SER A 25 -5.21 2.63 -14.48
N PRO A 26 -5.50 1.36 -14.80
CA PRO A 26 -4.86 0.65 -15.91
C PRO A 26 -5.16 1.29 -17.27
N LEU A 27 -6.26 2.05 -17.37
CA LEU A 27 -6.66 2.80 -18.55
C LEU A 27 -6.77 4.27 -18.18
N LEU A 28 -5.70 5.03 -18.42
CA LEU A 28 -5.72 6.48 -18.25
C LEU A 28 -6.33 7.12 -19.49
N SER A 29 -7.48 7.77 -19.35
CA SER A 29 -8.10 8.50 -20.45
C SER A 29 -7.28 9.75 -20.82
N VAL A 30 -7.40 10.18 -22.07
CA VAL A 30 -6.76 11.41 -22.57
C VAL A 30 -7.23 12.62 -21.75
N ASP A 31 -8.51 12.67 -21.40
CA ASP A 31 -9.08 13.76 -20.60
C ASP A 31 -8.50 13.82 -19.20
N SER A 32 -8.35 12.67 -18.54
CA SER A 32 -7.71 12.59 -17.22
C SER A 32 -6.24 13.01 -17.29
N ALA A 33 -5.51 12.57 -18.33
CA ALA A 33 -4.13 13.00 -18.54
C ALA A 33 -4.02 14.52 -18.76
N ASN A 34 -4.94 15.11 -19.51
CA ASN A 34 -4.99 16.55 -19.75
C ASN A 34 -5.33 17.34 -18.48
N LYS A 35 -6.28 16.86 -17.67
CA LYS A 35 -6.60 17.44 -16.35
C LYS A 35 -5.38 17.44 -15.42
N ILE A 36 -4.64 16.33 -15.35
CA ILE A 36 -3.42 16.25 -14.53
C ILE A 36 -2.36 17.25 -15.03
N ARG A 37 -2.16 17.35 -16.35
CA ARG A 37 -1.19 18.30 -16.95
C ARG A 37 -1.51 19.76 -16.64
N GLN A 38 -2.79 20.13 -16.61
CA GLN A 38 -3.23 21.49 -16.31
C GLN A 38 -2.94 21.90 -14.86
N ASN A 39 -2.89 20.94 -13.94
CA ASN A 39 -2.64 21.18 -12.52
C ASN A 39 -1.17 21.01 -12.13
N VAL A 40 -0.24 20.91 -13.09
CA VAL A 40 1.20 20.81 -12.78
C VAL A 40 1.69 22.12 -12.19
N CYS A 41 2.46 22.02 -11.11
CA CYS A 41 3.11 23.13 -10.44
C CYS A 41 4.58 22.81 -10.20
N GLU A 42 5.40 23.82 -9.90
CA GLU A 42 6.81 23.64 -9.62
C GLU A 42 7.08 23.65 -8.11
N LEU A 43 7.73 22.59 -7.63
CA LEU A 43 8.19 22.47 -6.25
C LEU A 43 9.68 22.15 -6.24
N ARG A 44 10.48 22.95 -5.54
CA ARG A 44 11.95 22.84 -5.55
C ARG A 44 12.40 21.44 -5.12
N GLY A 45 13.18 20.77 -5.97
CA GLY A 45 13.72 19.44 -5.69
C GLY A 45 12.75 18.28 -5.96
N VAL A 46 11.53 18.55 -6.44
CA VAL A 46 10.52 17.53 -6.75
C VAL A 46 10.30 17.45 -8.25
N ARG A 47 10.49 16.26 -8.83
CA ARG A 47 10.40 16.06 -10.29
C ARG A 47 8.99 16.13 -10.85
N ARG A 48 7.98 15.77 -10.06
CA ARG A 48 6.57 15.71 -10.46
C ARG A 48 5.73 16.22 -9.31
N SER A 49 5.18 17.42 -9.48
CA SER A 49 4.32 18.09 -8.51
C SER A 49 3.07 18.63 -9.17
N VAL A 50 1.99 18.67 -8.39
CA VAL A 50 0.66 19.10 -8.83
C VAL A 50 0.00 19.94 -7.74
N CYS A 51 -0.83 20.90 -8.15
CA CYS A 51 -1.74 21.60 -7.26
C CYS A 51 -2.81 20.60 -6.80
N CYS A 52 -2.87 20.35 -5.50
CA CYS A 52 -3.81 19.41 -4.89
C CYS A 52 -4.75 20.13 -3.94
N ALA A 53 -6.04 19.78 -3.96
CA ALA A 53 -7.01 20.30 -2.99
C ALA A 53 -6.62 19.87 -1.57
N GLN A 54 -6.82 20.73 -0.58
CA GLN A 54 -6.30 20.52 0.78
C GLN A 54 -6.85 19.26 1.45
N ASP A 55 -8.08 18.87 1.16
CA ASP A 55 -8.74 17.64 1.62
C ASP A 55 -8.21 16.37 0.93
N GLN A 56 -7.50 16.52 -0.19
CA GLN A 56 -6.90 15.44 -0.98
C GLN A 56 -5.39 15.26 -0.73
N VAL A 57 -4.80 16.13 0.09
CA VAL A 57 -3.39 16.03 0.47
C VAL A 57 -3.23 14.99 1.58
N GLU A 58 -2.56 13.90 1.26
CA GLU A 58 -2.17 12.88 2.22
C GLU A 58 -1.06 13.37 3.15
N ARG A 59 -1.13 12.98 4.42
CA ARG A 59 -0.10 13.37 5.42
C ARG A 59 1.25 12.75 5.14
N ILE A 60 1.26 11.57 4.54
CA ILE A 60 2.46 10.81 4.18
C ILE A 60 2.39 10.58 2.67
N ALA A 61 3.47 10.88 1.96
CA ALA A 61 3.55 10.60 0.53
C ALA A 61 3.34 9.11 0.27
N ILE A 62 2.38 8.80 -0.60
CA ILE A 62 2.08 7.43 -0.98
C ILE A 62 3.32 6.83 -1.65
N HIS A 63 3.77 5.69 -1.15
CA HIS A 63 4.96 5.05 -1.69
C HIS A 63 4.76 4.74 -3.18
N ARG A 64 5.79 4.95 -4.02
CA ARG A 64 5.72 4.70 -5.48
C ARG A 64 5.21 3.30 -5.86
N ASN A 65 5.46 2.29 -5.00
CA ASN A 65 5.02 0.92 -5.21
C ASN A 65 3.59 0.65 -4.72
N ALA A 66 2.86 1.64 -4.19
CA ALA A 66 1.45 1.47 -3.82
C ALA A 66 0.56 1.17 -5.05
N ILE A 67 1.04 1.50 -6.25
CA ILE A 67 0.49 1.05 -7.53
C ILE A 67 0.36 -0.48 -7.62
N LEU A 68 1.23 -1.23 -6.93
CA LEU A 68 1.23 -2.70 -6.94
C LEU A 68 0.13 -3.30 -6.07
N LEU A 69 -0.52 -2.51 -5.22
CA LEU A 69 -1.61 -2.99 -4.40
C LEU A 69 -2.85 -3.20 -5.29
N PRO A 70 -3.71 -4.18 -4.98
CA PRO A 70 -5.01 -4.31 -5.63
C PRO A 70 -5.99 -3.24 -5.13
N LEU A 71 -7.01 -2.92 -5.93
CA LEU A 71 -8.15 -2.10 -5.49
C LEU A 71 -9.20 -2.98 -4.79
N ASP A 72 -9.28 -4.25 -5.19
CA ASP A 72 -10.08 -5.31 -4.62
C ASP A 72 -9.32 -6.00 -3.47
N CYS A 73 -9.45 -5.47 -2.26
CA CYS A 73 -8.79 -6.02 -1.07
C CYS A 73 -9.73 -6.10 0.14
N GLY A 74 -9.36 -6.91 1.13
CA GLY A 74 -10.06 -6.94 2.43
C GLY A 74 -11.43 -7.63 2.43
N VAL A 75 -11.79 -8.34 1.37
CA VAL A 75 -13.07 -9.06 1.29
C VAL A 75 -13.02 -10.33 2.15
N SER A 76 -13.76 -10.33 3.26
CA SER A 76 -14.02 -11.50 4.08
C SER A 76 -15.44 -12.02 3.81
N LYS A 77 -15.60 -13.33 3.63
CA LYS A 77 -16.91 -13.93 3.32
C LYS A 77 -17.86 -14.01 4.51
N GLN A 78 -17.36 -13.91 5.76
CA GLN A 78 -18.14 -14.21 6.97
C GLN A 78 -17.62 -13.45 8.20
N TRP A 79 -17.41 -12.14 8.08
CA TRP A 79 -17.02 -11.36 9.25
C TRP A 79 -18.23 -11.11 10.15
N GLU A 80 -18.38 -11.94 11.18
CA GLU A 80 -19.23 -11.66 12.32
C GLU A 80 -18.33 -11.26 13.51
N PRO A 81 -18.60 -10.12 14.19
CA PRO A 81 -17.85 -9.76 15.39
C PRO A 81 -18.10 -10.80 16.49
N LYS A 82 -17.15 -11.71 16.68
CA LYS A 82 -17.17 -12.66 17.80
C LYS A 82 -16.52 -11.97 19.01
N SER A 83 -17.25 -11.92 20.12
CA SER A 83 -16.83 -11.28 21.38
C SER A 83 -15.69 -12.00 22.11
N ILE A 84 -15.34 -13.21 21.65
CA ILE A 84 -14.27 -14.07 22.20
C ILE A 84 -13.37 -14.53 21.05
N ALA A 85 -12.10 -14.78 21.36
CA ALA A 85 -11.16 -15.43 20.45
C ALA A 85 -11.77 -16.72 19.89
N ALA A 86 -12.16 -16.68 18.63
CA ALA A 86 -12.88 -17.75 17.97
C ALA A 86 -12.05 -18.34 16.84
N LYS A 87 -12.22 -19.64 16.60
CA LYS A 87 -11.63 -20.32 15.46
C LYS A 87 -12.16 -19.68 14.17
N ALA A 88 -11.25 -19.33 13.27
CA ALA A 88 -11.60 -18.80 11.96
C ALA A 88 -12.27 -19.89 11.10
N ASN A 89 -13.30 -19.50 10.36
CA ASN A 89 -13.93 -20.32 9.33
C ASN A 89 -13.01 -20.44 8.11
N ILE A 90 -13.25 -21.47 7.30
CA ILE A 90 -12.53 -21.65 6.03
C ILE A 90 -12.79 -20.41 5.15
N TYR A 91 -11.71 -19.81 4.65
CA TYR A 91 -11.74 -18.58 3.83
C TYR A 91 -12.25 -17.31 4.54
N GLU A 92 -12.30 -17.27 5.89
CA GLU A 92 -12.69 -16.06 6.63
C GLU A 92 -11.67 -14.92 6.46
N PHE A 93 -10.37 -15.25 6.50
CA PHE A 93 -9.29 -14.29 6.32
C PHE A 93 -8.35 -14.76 5.19
N PRO A 94 -8.75 -14.60 3.92
CA PRO A 94 -8.05 -15.18 2.78
C PRO A 94 -6.64 -14.61 2.58
N TRP A 95 -6.31 -13.48 3.20
CA TRP A 95 -4.97 -12.88 3.16
C TRP A 95 -4.00 -13.46 4.19
N ILE A 96 -4.40 -14.34 5.11
CA ILE A 96 -3.46 -14.94 6.08
C ILE A 96 -2.44 -15.81 5.34
N ALA A 97 -1.15 -15.52 5.56
CA ALA A 97 -0.03 -16.30 5.02
C ALA A 97 0.79 -16.91 6.16
N LEU A 98 1.14 -18.19 6.01
CA LEU A 98 2.12 -18.88 6.86
C LEU A 98 3.50 -18.80 6.21
N ILE A 99 4.47 -18.29 6.93
CA ILE A 99 5.86 -18.12 6.47
C ILE A 99 6.72 -19.13 7.22
N ARG A 100 7.30 -20.08 6.49
CA ARG A 100 8.26 -21.05 7.03
C ARG A 100 9.68 -20.53 6.86
N SER A 101 10.46 -20.54 7.94
CA SER A 101 11.88 -20.21 7.86
C SER A 101 12.65 -21.32 7.12
N SER A 102 13.62 -20.94 6.29
CA SER A 102 14.54 -21.89 5.66
C SER A 102 15.46 -22.60 6.66
N LYS A 103 15.56 -22.10 7.89
CA LYS A 103 16.30 -22.72 9.01
C LYS A 103 15.44 -23.72 9.82
N ALA A 104 14.19 -23.94 9.43
CA ALA A 104 13.35 -24.94 10.08
C ALA A 104 13.95 -26.35 9.85
N THR A 105 14.08 -27.14 10.90
CA THR A 105 14.45 -28.56 10.84
C THR A 105 13.20 -29.43 11.04
N GLU A 106 13.28 -30.73 10.79
CA GLU A 106 12.15 -31.65 11.04
C GLU A 106 11.65 -31.57 12.49
N ASP A 107 12.56 -31.38 13.45
CA ASP A 107 12.25 -31.28 14.88
C ASP A 107 11.97 -29.85 15.39
N HIS A 108 12.27 -28.81 14.59
CA HIS A 108 12.08 -27.44 15.02
C HIS A 108 11.55 -26.55 13.90
N ASP A 109 10.23 -26.47 13.88
CA ASP A 109 9.48 -25.65 12.94
C ASP A 109 9.41 -24.20 13.42
N LEU A 110 10.08 -23.32 12.67
CA LEU A 110 10.04 -21.88 12.88
C LEU A 110 9.08 -21.25 11.87
N TYR A 111 7.86 -21.01 12.34
CA TYR A 111 6.82 -20.33 11.56
C TYR A 111 6.59 -18.89 12.03
N CYS A 112 6.22 -18.07 11.06
CA CYS A 112 5.72 -16.73 11.25
C CYS A 112 4.43 -16.53 10.46
N THR A 113 3.70 -15.47 10.80
CA THR A 113 2.51 -15.05 10.07
C THR A 113 2.80 -13.83 9.21
N GLY A 114 2.08 -13.70 8.12
CA GLY A 114 2.01 -12.48 7.32
C GLY A 114 0.64 -12.29 6.70
N SER A 115 0.50 -11.19 5.96
CA SER A 115 -0.70 -10.87 5.20
C SER A 115 -0.36 -10.70 3.73
N LEU A 116 -1.04 -11.40 2.84
CA LEU A 116 -0.95 -11.21 1.41
C LEU A 116 -1.48 -9.81 1.06
N ILE A 117 -0.63 -8.96 0.50
CA ILE A 117 -0.99 -7.57 0.17
C ILE A 117 -1.20 -7.35 -1.34
N ASN A 118 -0.81 -8.31 -2.17
CA ASN A 118 -1.15 -8.46 -3.59
C ASN A 118 -0.77 -9.87 -4.07
N ASN A 119 -0.82 -10.14 -5.38
CA ASN A 119 -0.50 -11.45 -5.96
C ASN A 119 0.97 -11.90 -5.85
N ARG A 120 1.90 -11.08 -5.33
CA ARG A 120 3.34 -11.40 -5.27
C ARG A 120 4.02 -11.07 -3.94
N TYR A 121 3.37 -10.35 -3.03
CA TYR A 121 4.00 -9.81 -1.83
C TYR A 121 3.19 -10.14 -0.59
N VAL A 122 3.92 -10.55 0.46
CA VAL A 122 3.40 -10.78 1.81
C VAL A 122 4.02 -9.75 2.75
N LEU A 123 3.18 -9.03 3.49
CA LEU A 123 3.59 -8.16 4.58
C LEU A 123 3.81 -8.98 5.85
N THR A 124 4.95 -8.80 6.50
CA THR A 124 5.28 -9.43 7.78
C THR A 124 6.20 -8.53 8.59
N THR A 125 6.63 -8.99 9.76
CA THR A 125 7.59 -8.27 10.60
C THR A 125 9.02 -8.60 10.18
N ALA A 126 9.94 -7.64 10.27
CA ALA A 126 11.35 -7.88 9.98
C ALA A 126 11.95 -9.01 10.83
N ARG A 127 11.48 -9.16 12.08
CA ARG A 127 11.90 -10.23 12.99
C ARG A 127 11.63 -11.64 12.42
N CYS A 128 10.57 -11.80 11.64
CA CYS A 128 10.26 -13.07 10.99
C CYS A 128 11.26 -13.47 9.92
N LEU A 129 12.01 -12.51 9.37
CA LEU A 129 12.99 -12.73 8.30
C LEU A 129 14.44 -12.63 8.79
N LYS A 130 14.67 -12.14 10.01
CA LYS A 130 16.00 -12.14 10.60
C LYS A 130 16.45 -13.60 10.77
N ALA A 131 17.45 -14.00 9.98
CA ALA A 131 18.25 -15.16 10.31
C ALA A 131 18.75 -14.95 11.75
N LYS A 132 18.36 -15.80 12.71
CA LYS A 132 19.07 -15.85 14.00
C LYS A 132 20.54 -16.03 13.65
N GLU A 133 21.37 -15.02 13.90
CA GLU A 133 22.80 -15.23 13.97
C GLU A 133 22.98 -16.30 15.04
N ARG A 134 23.66 -17.41 14.69
CA ARG A 134 24.19 -18.27 15.75
C ARG A 134 25.18 -17.36 16.48
N LYS A 135 24.89 -16.99 17.72
CA LYS A 135 25.97 -16.65 18.63
C LYS A 135 26.78 -17.94 18.72
N GLU A 136 27.92 -17.97 18.05
CA GLU A 136 28.91 -19.00 18.29
C GLU A 136 29.31 -18.93 19.78
N LEU A 137 29.45 -20.12 20.35
CA LEU A 137 29.68 -20.37 21.77
C LEU A 137 31.01 -19.77 22.23
#